data_AF-A0A843S7G0-F1
#
_entry.id   AF-A0A843S7G0-F1
#
_cell.length_a   1.000
_cell.length_b   1.000
_cell.length_c   1.000
_cell.angle_alpha   90.00
_cell.angle_beta   90.00
_cell.angle_gamma   90.00
#
_symmetry.space_group_name_H-M   'P 1'
#
loop_
_entity.id
_entity.type
_entity.pdbx_description
1 polymer ?
#
loop_
_entity_poly.entity_id
_entity_poly.type
_entity_poly.pdbx_seq_one_letter_code
_entity_poly.pdbx_strand_id
1 'polypeptide(L)'
;SFNAVDATDASVSAIHVVPASGGPWTAITDGRSFDDVPRWAPDGRTVYFVSNRSGFLNVWGRRFDPEEGRPIGPPFQVTSFDGPGEMLLPRMGNIKLVVSSNRLLVPVVETAGRIWLLDNVDR
;
A
#
# COMPACT_ATOMS: atom_id res chain seq x y z
N SER A 1 13.19 -18.14 -24.20
CA SER A 1 12.05 -17.27 -23.90
C SER A 1 12.58 -15.85 -23.77
N PHE A 2 12.05 -14.93 -24.56
CA PHE A 2 12.46 -13.52 -24.54
C PHE A 2 11.61 -12.81 -23.48
N ASN A 3 12.21 -12.42 -22.35
CA ASN A 3 11.58 -11.53 -21.38
C ASN A 3 11.98 -10.10 -21.74
N ALA A 4 11.13 -9.41 -22.49
CA ALA A 4 11.21 -7.95 -22.55
C ALA A 4 10.61 -7.40 -21.25
N VAL A 5 11.44 -6.73 -20.45
CA VAL A 5 10.97 -5.93 -19.31
C VAL A 5 10.77 -4.51 -19.84
N ASP A 6 9.55 -4.00 -19.71
CA ASP A 6 9.19 -2.62 -20.07
C ASP A 6 9.86 -1.64 -19.08
N ALA A 7 10.35 -0.51 -19.59
CA ALA A 7 11.19 0.47 -18.89
C ALA A 7 10.43 1.36 -17.89
N THR A 8 9.37 0.83 -17.24
CA THR A 8 8.55 1.47 -16.19
C THR A 8 8.68 0.76 -14.84
N ASP A 9 9.84 0.15 -14.58
CA ASP A 9 10.19 -0.71 -13.43
C ASP A 9 10.05 -0.01 -12.06
N ALA A 10 8.79 0.16 -11.63
CA ALA A 10 8.34 0.60 -10.32
C ALA A 10 7.47 -0.49 -9.65
N SER A 11 7.72 -1.75 -9.99
CA SER A 11 6.90 -2.87 -9.50
C SER A 11 7.22 -3.28 -8.06
N VAL A 12 8.37 -2.81 -7.55
CA VAL A 12 8.92 -3.20 -6.25
C VAL A 12 9.57 -1.99 -5.58
N SER A 13 9.23 -1.74 -4.32
CA SER A 13 9.81 -0.69 -3.48
C SER A 13 9.93 -1.17 -2.04
N ALA A 14 10.79 -0.53 -1.24
CA ALA A 14 11.02 -0.93 0.14
C ALA A 14 10.97 0.29 1.08
N ILE A 15 10.38 0.08 2.25
CA ILE A 15 10.31 1.09 3.30
C ILE A 15 11.39 0.81 4.33
N HIS A 16 12.17 1.84 4.66
CA HIS A 16 13.21 1.80 5.68
C HIS A 16 12.99 2.93 6.69
N VAL A 17 13.48 2.71 7.92
CA VAL A 17 13.56 3.72 8.97
C VAL A 17 15.03 4.05 9.22
N VAL A 18 15.33 5.33 9.37
CA VAL A 18 16.66 5.83 9.75
C VAL A 18 16.50 6.75 10.96
N PRO A 19 17.39 6.68 11.96
CA PRO A 19 17.40 7.65 13.04
C PRO A 19 17.56 9.08 12.50
N ALA A 20 16.87 10.04 13.09
CA ALA A 20 16.92 11.45 12.66
C ALA A 20 18.33 12.07 12.81
N SER A 21 19.13 11.56 13.76
CA SER A 21 20.54 11.90 13.93
C SER A 21 21.44 11.36 12.82
N GLY A 22 20.91 10.58 11.88
CA GLY A 22 21.68 9.70 11.01
C GLY A 22 22.08 8.40 11.72
N GLY A 23 22.47 7.40 10.94
CA GLY A 23 22.85 6.08 11.43
C GLY A 23 22.47 4.94 10.49
N PRO A 24 22.51 3.69 10.97
CA PRO A 24 22.13 2.53 10.18
C PRO A 24 20.65 2.56 9.83
N TRP A 25 20.31 1.94 8.69
CA TRP A 25 18.95 1.86 8.19
C TRP A 25 18.33 0.55 8.66
N THR A 26 17.07 0.60 9.09
CA THR A 26 16.30 -0.58 9.48
C THR A 26 15.20 -0.83 8.46
N ALA A 27 15.19 -2.01 7.85
CA ALA A 27 14.14 -2.41 6.90
C ALA A 27 12.80 -2.61 7.62
N ILE A 28 11.73 -2.02 7.08
CA ILE A 28 10.33 -2.24 7.51
C ILE A 28 9.64 -3.25 6.59
N THR A 29 9.97 -3.20 5.30
CA THR A 29 9.52 -4.16 4.30
C THR A 29 10.70 -4.83 3.61
N ASP A 30 10.44 -5.94 2.92
CA ASP A 30 11.48 -6.78 2.32
C ASP A 30 11.81 -6.42 0.87
N GLY A 31 11.12 -5.42 0.31
CA GLY A 31 11.32 -5.01 -1.08
C GLY A 31 10.98 -6.10 -2.09
N ARG A 32 9.90 -6.86 -1.86
CA ARG A 32 9.37 -7.84 -2.83
C ARG A 32 8.01 -7.44 -3.41
N SER A 33 7.48 -6.31 -2.99
CA SER A 33 6.18 -5.77 -3.41
C SER A 33 6.31 -4.27 -3.63
N PHE A 34 5.32 -3.66 -4.24
CA PHE A 34 5.19 -2.20 -4.19
C PHE A 34 4.77 -1.83 -2.77
N ASP A 35 5.62 -1.11 -2.04
CA ASP A 35 5.38 -0.58 -0.70
C ASP A 35 5.60 0.95 -0.71
N ASP A 36 4.55 1.73 -0.40
CA ASP A 36 4.62 3.18 -0.50
C ASP A 36 3.72 3.88 0.55
N VAL A 37 3.82 5.21 0.63
CA VAL A 37 3.03 6.09 1.50
C VAL A 37 3.15 5.73 2.99
N PRO A 38 4.37 5.58 3.54
CA PRO A 38 4.53 5.25 4.95
C PRO A 38 4.02 6.37 5.86
N ARG A 39 3.34 5.97 6.94
CA ARG A 39 2.88 6.85 8.01
C ARG A 39 3.02 6.18 9.35
N TRP A 40 3.62 6.88 10.31
CA TRP A 40 3.64 6.45 11.69
C TRP A 40 2.26 6.58 12.33
N ALA A 41 1.90 5.60 13.15
CA ALA A 41 0.91 5.78 14.19
C ALA A 41 1.38 6.88 15.16
N PRO A 42 0.47 7.65 15.79
CA PRO A 42 0.84 8.74 16.69
C PRO A 42 1.70 8.31 17.89
N ASP A 43 1.61 7.04 18.29
CA ASP A 43 2.41 6.45 19.36
C ASP A 43 3.81 5.99 18.92
N GLY A 44 4.13 6.07 17.61
CA GLY A 44 5.40 5.61 17.04
C GLY A 44 5.57 4.09 17.03
N ARG A 45 4.56 3.30 17.42
CA ARG A 45 4.68 1.84 17.58
C ARG A 45 4.22 1.05 16.37
N THR A 46 3.80 1.73 15.31
CA THR A 46 3.34 1.08 14.07
C THR A 46 3.61 1.98 12.88
N VAL A 47 4.14 1.42 11.81
CA VAL A 47 4.21 2.05 10.48
C VAL A 47 3.09 1.47 9.64
N TYR A 48 2.17 2.32 9.19
CA TYR A 48 1.19 1.99 8.16
C TYR A 48 1.69 2.39 6.79
N PHE A 49 1.37 1.61 5.78
CA PHE A 49 1.79 1.85 4.40
C PHE A 49 0.85 1.14 3.43
N VAL A 50 0.91 1.51 2.16
CA VAL A 50 0.16 0.87 1.07
C VAL A 50 1.03 -0.21 0.46
N SER A 51 0.46 -1.40 0.23
CA SER A 51 1.17 -2.48 -0.44
C SER A 51 0.29 -3.37 -1.30
N ASN A 52 0.83 -3.85 -2.43
CA ASN A 52 0.17 -4.81 -3.33
C ASN A 52 0.54 -6.28 -3.05
N ARG A 53 1.14 -6.58 -1.90
CA ARG A 53 1.65 -7.93 -1.56
C ARG A 53 0.61 -9.06 -1.55
N SER A 54 -0.69 -8.73 -1.48
CA SER A 54 -1.80 -9.69 -1.61
C SER A 54 -2.43 -9.72 -3.01
N GLY A 55 -1.80 -9.08 -3.99
CA GLY A 55 -2.29 -8.97 -5.38
C GLY A 55 -3.00 -7.65 -5.68
N PHE A 56 -3.64 -7.04 -4.69
CA PHE A 56 -4.28 -5.72 -4.78
C PHE A 56 -3.70 -4.76 -3.74
N LEU A 57 -3.73 -3.45 -4.06
CA LEU A 57 -3.29 -2.41 -3.13
C LEU A 57 -4.19 -2.37 -1.90
N ASN A 58 -3.58 -2.61 -0.75
CA ASN A 58 -4.22 -2.57 0.55
C ASN A 58 -3.39 -1.72 1.51
N VAL A 59 -4.00 -1.29 2.62
CA VAL A 59 -3.24 -0.76 3.74
C VAL A 59 -2.73 -1.91 4.59
N TRP A 60 -1.46 -1.84 4.92
CA TRP A 60 -0.75 -2.76 5.79
C TRP A 60 -0.15 -1.99 6.96
N GLY A 61 0.05 -2.69 8.06
CA GLY A 61 0.76 -2.21 9.23
C GLY A 61 1.97 -3.09 9.54
N ARG A 62 3.03 -2.47 10.04
CA ARG A 62 4.16 -3.18 10.66
C ARG A 62 4.37 -2.62 12.06
N ARG A 63 4.30 -3.48 13.08
CA ARG A 63 4.64 -3.08 14.45
C ARG A 63 6.12 -2.74 14.52
N PHE A 64 6.46 -1.74 15.31
CA PHE A 64 7.82 -1.25 15.45
C PHE A 64 8.11 -0.97 16.92
N ASP A 65 9.30 -1.40 17.36
CA ASP A 65 9.85 -1.07 18.65
C ASP A 65 10.68 0.23 18.51
N PRO A 66 10.23 1.36 19.05
CA PRO A 66 10.99 2.61 18.97
C PRO A 66 12.22 2.63 19.89
N GLU A 67 12.25 1.80 20.93
CA GLU A 67 13.36 1.72 21.88
C GLU A 67 14.50 0.88 21.28
N GLU A 68 14.16 -0.24 20.65
CA GLU A 68 15.13 -1.10 19.97
C GLU A 68 15.38 -0.72 18.51
N GLY A 69 14.58 0.20 17.95
CA GLY A 69 14.70 0.69 16.58
C GLY A 69 14.45 -0.38 15.51
N ARG A 70 13.58 -1.37 15.79
CA ARG A 70 13.34 -2.51 14.89
C ARG A 70 11.87 -2.93 14.76
N PRO A 71 11.48 -3.53 13.62
CA PRO A 71 10.13 -4.04 13.45
C PRO A 71 9.86 -5.30 14.31
N ILE A 72 8.63 -5.45 14.77
CA ILE A 72 8.15 -6.58 15.58
C ILE A 72 7.20 -7.44 14.74
N GLY A 73 7.42 -8.76 14.70
CA GLY A 73 6.56 -9.72 14.02
C GLY A 73 6.46 -9.49 12.50
N PRO A 74 5.60 -10.19 11.76
CA PRO A 74 5.34 -9.90 10.35
C PRO A 74 4.41 -8.68 10.17
N PRO A 75 4.29 -8.14 8.95
CA PRO A 75 3.27 -7.14 8.64
C PRO A 75 1.86 -7.73 8.74
N PHE A 76 0.88 -6.91 9.11
CA PHE A 76 -0.54 -7.28 9.18
C PHE A 76 -1.36 -6.43 8.21
N GLN A 77 -2.42 -7.00 7.66
CA GLN A 77 -3.30 -6.32 6.71
C GLN A 77 -4.38 -5.53 7.48
N VAL A 78 -4.68 -4.31 7.02
CA VAL A 78 -5.66 -3.40 7.64
C VAL A 78 -6.95 -3.33 6.83
N THR A 79 -6.85 -3.32 5.49
CA THR A 79 -8.00 -3.32 4.56
C THR A 79 -8.05 -4.62 3.76
N SER A 80 -9.22 -5.02 3.28
CA SER A 80 -9.43 -6.26 2.49
C SER A 80 -10.05 -5.96 1.13
N PHE A 81 -9.28 -5.30 0.26
CA PHE A 81 -9.62 -5.11 -1.15
C PHE A 81 -9.10 -6.32 -1.94
N ASP A 82 -9.99 -7.25 -2.25
CA ASP A 82 -9.65 -8.55 -2.88
C ASP A 82 -10.14 -8.65 -4.34
N GLY A 83 -10.62 -7.55 -4.93
CA GLY A 83 -11.16 -7.54 -6.28
C GLY A 83 -11.39 -6.15 -6.85
N PRO A 84 -11.83 -6.04 -8.11
CA PRO A 84 -11.93 -4.77 -8.81
C PRO A 84 -13.10 -3.86 -8.37
N GLY A 85 -14.03 -4.37 -7.55
CA GLY A 85 -15.20 -3.61 -7.10
C GLY A 85 -14.87 -2.49 -6.11
N GLU A 86 -13.89 -2.71 -5.23
CA GLU A 86 -13.38 -1.72 -4.27
C GLU A 86 -11.87 -1.80 -4.26
N MET A 87 -11.19 -0.67 -4.54
CA MET A 87 -9.74 -0.66 -4.60
C MET A 87 -9.11 0.68 -4.24
N LEU A 88 -7.84 0.63 -3.86
CA LEU A 88 -6.95 1.78 -3.88
C LEU A 88 -6.37 1.93 -5.30
N LEU A 89 -6.68 3.03 -5.98
CA LEU A 89 -6.16 3.27 -7.35
C LEU A 89 -4.74 3.87 -7.31
N PRO A 90 -3.76 3.28 -8.01
CA PRO A 90 -2.39 3.80 -8.07
C PRO A 90 -2.25 5.07 -8.94
N ARG A 91 -3.19 5.31 -9.86
CA ARG A 91 -3.05 6.32 -10.93
C ARG A 91 -3.48 7.75 -10.57
N MET A 92 -3.83 8.04 -9.32
CA MET A 92 -4.19 9.41 -8.90
C MET A 92 -3.03 10.17 -8.26
N GLY A 93 -1.82 10.05 -8.79
CA GLY A 93 -0.67 10.94 -8.52
C GLY A 93 -0.15 11.07 -7.08
N ASN A 94 -0.90 10.67 -6.05
CA ASN A 94 -0.61 10.76 -4.62
C ASN A 94 -1.70 10.01 -3.81
N ILE A 95 -1.56 8.71 -3.52
CA ILE A 95 -2.40 8.10 -2.47
C ILE A 95 -2.04 8.81 -1.15
N LYS A 96 -3.03 9.38 -0.46
CA LYS A 96 -2.84 10.02 0.86
C LYS A 96 -3.38 9.12 1.95
N LEU A 97 -2.47 8.58 2.75
CA LEU A 97 -2.80 7.90 4.00
C LEU A 97 -2.76 8.91 5.15
N VAL A 98 -3.83 9.04 5.92
CA VAL A 98 -3.84 9.88 7.14
C VAL A 98 -4.17 9.00 8.33
N VAL A 99 -3.30 9.06 9.34
CA VAL A 99 -3.45 8.32 10.60
C VAL A 99 -3.70 9.33 11.72
N SER A 100 -4.75 9.12 12.52
CA SER A 100 -4.99 9.84 13.77
C SER A 100 -4.90 8.88 14.96
N SER A 101 -5.16 9.37 16.18
CA SER A 101 -5.14 8.54 17.40
C SER A 101 -6.10 7.35 17.36
N ASN A 102 -7.16 7.39 16.55
CA ASN A 102 -8.15 6.31 16.48
C ASN A 102 -8.75 6.06 15.09
N ARG A 103 -8.29 6.72 14.02
CA ARG A 103 -8.87 6.59 12.68
C ARG A 103 -7.79 6.56 11.61
N LEU A 104 -8.10 5.84 10.54
CA LEU A 104 -7.36 5.83 9.29
C LEU A 104 -8.26 6.40 8.19
N LEU A 105 -7.76 7.38 7.44
CA LEU A 105 -8.42 7.88 6.24
C LEU A 105 -7.62 7.48 5.01
N VAL A 106 -8.31 6.87 4.05
CA VAL A 106 -7.73 6.43 2.78
C VAL A 106 -8.75 6.73 1.67
N PRO A 107 -8.35 7.30 0.52
CA PRO A 107 -9.23 7.41 -0.63
C PRO A 107 -9.49 6.00 -1.20
N VAL A 108 -10.76 5.64 -1.30
CA VAL A 108 -11.21 4.38 -1.91
C VAL A 108 -12.03 4.72 -3.15
N VAL A 109 -11.85 3.97 -4.22
CA VAL A 109 -12.73 4.04 -5.38
C VAL A 109 -13.55 2.76 -5.46
N GLU A 110 -14.86 2.95 -5.58
CA GLU A 110 -15.80 1.88 -5.87
C GLU A 110 -16.11 1.89 -7.37
N THR A 111 -15.97 0.74 -8.03
CA THR A 111 -16.30 0.59 -9.44
C THR A 111 -17.54 -0.30 -9.59
N ALA A 112 -18.67 0.31 -9.91
CA ALA A 112 -19.90 -0.40 -10.24
C ALA A 112 -20.06 -0.51 -11.77
N GLY A 113 -19.93 -1.72 -12.30
CA GLY A 113 -20.22 -2.01 -13.71
C GLY A 113 -21.69 -2.36 -13.90
N ARG A 114 -22.34 -1.73 -14.89
CA ARG A 114 -23.66 -2.17 -15.39
C ARG A 114 -23.51 -2.57 -16.84
N ILE A 115 -23.83 -3.82 -17.15
CA ILE A 115 -23.95 -4.28 -18.54
C ILE A 115 -25.38 -3.97 -18.98
N TRP A 116 -25.51 -3.23 -20.07
CA TRP A 116 -26.78 -2.94 -20.73
C TRP A 116 -26.84 -3.75 -22.02
N LEU A 117 -27.98 -4.40 -22.25
CA LEU A 117 -28.31 -4.96 -23.55
C LEU A 117 -29.07 -3.87 -24.33
N LEU A 118 -28.60 -3.50 -25.52
CA LEU A 118 -29.40 -2.74 -26.47
C LEU A 118 -30.01 -3.71 -27.48
N ASP A 119 -31.34 -3.73 -27.55
CA ASP A 119 -32.08 -4.42 -28.61
C ASP A 119 -32.28 -3.50 -29.82
N ASN A 120 -32.28 -4.06 -31.03
CA ASN A 120 -32.48 -3.36 -32.32
C ASN A 120 -31.37 -2.37 -32.73
N VAL A 121 -30.11 -2.75 -32.61
CA VAL A 121 -28.96 -1.91 -33.03
C VAL A 121 -28.83 -1.78 -34.56
N ASP A 122 -29.55 -2.62 -35.33
CA ASP A 122 -29.51 -2.66 -36.80
C ASP A 122 -30.81 -2.11 -37.47
N ARG A 123 -31.47 -1.11 -36.88
CA ARG A 123 -32.58 -0.38 -37.52
C ARG A 123 -32.24 1.06 -37.81
#